data_AF-A0A839UVT4-F1
#
_entry.id   AF-A0A839UVT4-F1
#
_cell.length_a   1.000
_cell.length_b   1.000
_cell.length_c   1.000
_cell.angle_alpha   90.00
_cell.angle_beta   90.00
_cell.angle_gamma   90.00
#
_symmetry.space_group_name_H-M   'P 1'
#
loop_
_entity.id
_entity.type
_entity.pdbx_description
1 polymer ?
#
loop_
_entity_poly.entity_id
_entity_poly.type
_entity_poly.pdbx_seq_one_letter_code
_entity_poly.pdbx_strand_id
1 'polypeptide(L)'
;MDTSEINVGIDTSSKQLDIYVRPIGQFFSVSNDTAGIKDALKRIQKLKPKRVLIESTGRLELEFVCAAHKAGFPLSCAIQATSGALLSLLAE
;
A
#
# COMPACT_ATOMS: atom_id res chain seq x y z
N MET A 1 -0.88 -7.49 25.72
CA MET A 1 -1.86 -6.67 24.96
C MET A 1 -1.18 -6.38 23.65
N ASP A 2 -1.56 -7.09 22.59
CA ASP A 2 -0.91 -6.93 21.29
C ASP A 2 -1.34 -5.57 20.73
N THR A 3 -0.49 -4.57 20.87
CA THR A 3 -0.57 -3.29 20.16
C THR A 3 -0.19 -3.53 18.71
N SER A 4 -0.92 -4.40 18.02
CA SER A 4 -0.59 -4.86 16.68
C SER A 4 -0.58 -3.66 15.74
N GLU A 5 0.59 -3.34 15.22
CA GLU A 5 0.80 -2.16 14.41
C GLU A 5 0.05 -2.29 13.09
N ILE A 6 -0.64 -1.24 12.65
CA ILE A 6 -1.36 -1.28 11.38
C ILE A 6 -0.35 -1.18 10.24
N ASN A 7 -0.27 -2.25 9.46
CA ASN A 7 0.57 -2.36 8.28
C ASN A 7 -0.30 -2.49 7.03
N VAL A 8 0.03 -1.72 6.00
CA VAL A 8 -0.70 -1.72 4.73
C VAL A 8 0.22 -2.21 3.64
N GLY A 9 -0.19 -3.24 2.91
CA GLY A 9 0.45 -3.68 1.67
C GLY A 9 -0.38 -3.25 0.48
N ILE A 10 0.29 -2.85 -0.60
CA ILE A 10 -0.32 -2.42 -1.84
C ILE A 10 0.34 -3.20 -2.98
N ASP A 11 -0.44 -4.01 -3.67
CA ASP A 11 -0.07 -4.62 -4.93
C ASP A 11 -0.54 -3.72 -6.08
N THR A 12 0.32 -3.51 -7.08
CA THR A 12 0.03 -2.63 -8.20
C THR A 12 -0.13 -3.40 -9.49
N SER A 13 -1.22 -3.11 -10.19
CA SER A 13 -1.43 -3.54 -11.57
C SER A 13 -1.64 -2.32 -12.47
N SER A 14 -1.69 -2.54 -13.78
CA SER A 14 -1.90 -1.47 -14.76
C SER A 14 -3.27 -0.78 -14.64
N LYS A 15 -4.24 -1.40 -13.98
CA LYS A 15 -5.62 -0.88 -13.89
C LYS A 15 -6.06 -0.57 -12.46
N GLN A 16 -5.49 -1.23 -11.46
CA GLN A 16 -5.94 -1.15 -10.08
C GLN A 16 -4.80 -1.29 -9.08
N LEU A 17 -5.03 -0.74 -7.89
CA LEU A 17 -4.20 -0.90 -6.71
C LEU A 17 -4.97 -1.76 -5.70
N ASP A 18 -4.41 -2.90 -5.34
CA ASP A 18 -4.99 -3.87 -4.42
C ASP A 18 -4.38 -3.67 -3.04
N ILE A 19 -5.20 -3.25 -2.08
CA ILE A 19 -4.73 -2.76 -0.77
C ILE A 19 -5.17 -3.75 0.31
N TYR A 20 -4.20 -4.24 1.06
CA TYR A 20 -4.40 -5.18 2.16
C TYR A 20 -3.94 -4.57 3.49
N VAL A 21 -4.79 -4.59 4.50
CA VAL A 21 -4.55 -4.00 5.82
C VAL A 21 -4.45 -5.10 6.87
N ARG A 22 -3.31 -5.13 7.58
CA ARG A 22 -3.05 -6.03 8.70
C ARG A 22 -3.01 -5.27 10.04
N PRO A 23 -3.37 -5.94 11.16
CA PRO A 23 -3.89 -7.31 11.24
C PRO A 23 -5.40 -7.42 10.97
N ILE A 24 -6.07 -6.29 10.70
CA ILE A 24 -7.54 -6.19 10.56
C ILE A 24 -8.11 -7.10 9.45
N GLY A 25 -7.27 -7.53 8.50
CA GLY A 25 -7.68 -8.38 7.37
C GLY A 25 -8.56 -7.63 6.37
N GLN A 26 -8.56 -6.30 6.41
CA GLN A 26 -9.34 -5.49 5.48
C GLN A 26 -8.66 -5.48 4.12
N PHE A 27 -9.43 -5.76 3.08
CA PHE A 27 -8.97 -5.71 1.70
C PHE A 27 -9.88 -4.82 0.87
N PHE A 28 -9.30 -3.97 0.02
CA PHE A 28 -10.05 -3.18 -0.94
C PHE A 28 -9.18 -2.83 -2.13
N SER A 29 -9.82 -2.63 -3.28
CA SER A 29 -9.16 -2.22 -4.51
C SER A 29 -9.63 -0.83 -4.93
N VAL A 30 -8.72 -0.05 -5.51
CA VAL A 30 -9.05 1.23 -6.16
C VAL A 30 -8.48 1.23 -7.58
N SER A 31 -8.96 2.11 -8.46
CA SER A 31 -8.33 2.30 -9.76
C SER A 31 -6.90 2.83 -9.63
N ASN A 32 -6.00 2.39 -10.51
CA ASN A 32 -4.65 2.93 -10.61
C ASN A 32 -4.67 4.21 -11.47
N ASP A 33 -5.39 5.21 -10.98
CA ASP A 33 -5.47 6.55 -11.55
C ASP A 33 -5.44 7.59 -10.43
N THR A 34 -5.34 8.88 -10.78
CA THR A 34 -5.28 9.95 -9.79
C THR A 34 -6.47 9.98 -8.81
N ALA A 35 -7.67 9.61 -9.26
CA ALA A 35 -8.87 9.60 -8.42
C ALA A 35 -8.85 8.42 -7.44
N GLY A 36 -8.51 7.22 -7.93
CA GLY A 36 -8.36 6.02 -7.12
C GLY A 36 -7.23 6.14 -6.09
N ILE A 37 -6.08 6.69 -6.48
CA ILE A 37 -4.96 6.99 -5.57
C ILE A 37 -5.41 7.93 -4.45
N LYS A 38 -6.15 9.00 -4.78
CA LYS A 38 -6.64 9.95 -3.77
C LYS A 38 -7.63 9.30 -2.79
N ASP A 39 -8.48 8.39 -3.28
CA ASP A 39 -9.40 7.64 -2.43
C ASP A 39 -8.65 6.64 -1.53
N ALA A 40 -7.68 5.90 -2.07
CA ALA A 40 -6.82 5.03 -1.31
C ALA A 40 -6.10 5.77 -0.18
N LEU A 41 -5.45 6.90 -0.48
CA LEU A 41 -4.75 7.70 0.54
C LEU A 41 -5.69 8.16 1.65
N LYS A 42 -6.92 8.60 1.32
CA LYS A 42 -7.92 8.99 2.34
C LYS A 42 -8.33 7.81 3.23
N ARG A 43 -8.53 6.63 2.66
CA ARG A 43 -8.91 5.42 3.41
C ARG A 43 -7.77 4.96 4.31
N ILE A 44 -6.55 4.90 3.76
CA ILE A 44 -5.33 4.51 4.47
C ILE A 44 -5.03 5.49 5.61
N GLN A 45 -5.18 6.81 5.40
CA GLN A 45 -4.93 7.82 6.44
C GLN A 45 -5.74 7.61 7.71
N LYS A 46 -7.02 7.21 7.56
CA LYS A 46 -7.92 6.97 8.70
C LYS A 46 -7.46 5.82 9.59
N LEU A 47 -6.72 4.87 9.02
CA LEU A 47 -6.21 3.70 9.71
C LEU A 47 -4.91 4.00 10.47
N LYS A 48 -4.30 5.17 10.27
CA LYS A 48 -3.02 5.59 10.87
C LYS A 48 -1.96 4.48 10.78
N PRO A 49 -1.64 3.99 9.57
CA PRO A 49 -0.68 2.92 9.41
C PRO A 49 0.69 3.36 9.91
N LYS A 50 1.39 2.45 10.58
CA LYS A 50 2.80 2.65 10.91
C LYS A 50 3.67 2.52 9.66
N ARG A 51 3.23 1.67 8.73
CA ARG A 51 3.98 1.34 7.51
C ARG A 51 3.04 1.10 6.35
N VAL A 52 3.39 1.65 5.19
CA VAL A 52 2.73 1.37 3.91
C VAL A 52 3.77 0.81 2.95
N LEU A 53 3.60 -0.44 2.53
CA LEU A 53 4.42 -1.09 1.53
C LEU A 53 3.70 -1.08 0.19
N ILE A 54 4.44 -0.76 -0.86
CA ILE A 54 3.96 -0.89 -2.24
C ILE A 54 4.91 -1.75 -3.05
N GLU A 55 4.36 -2.69 -3.81
CA GLU A 55 5.10 -3.51 -4.77
C GLU A 55 5.42 -2.68 -6.01
N SER A 56 6.69 -2.64 -6.40
CA SER A 56 7.10 -2.01 -7.66
C SER A 56 7.05 -3.03 -8.79
N THR A 57 6.06 -2.86 -9.69
CA THR A 57 5.97 -3.58 -10.96
C THR A 57 6.09 -2.61 -12.13
N GLY A 58 7.30 -2.45 -12.67
CA GLY A 58 7.50 -1.77 -13.95
C GLY A 58 7.18 -0.26 -13.94
N ARG A 59 7.32 0.43 -12.79
CA ARG A 59 7.09 1.87 -12.58
C ARG A 59 5.62 2.30 -12.47
N LEU A 60 4.68 1.37 -12.37
CA LEU A 60 3.24 1.65 -12.21
C LEU A 60 2.91 2.27 -10.85
N GLU A 61 3.79 2.09 -9.87
CA GLU A 61 3.67 2.58 -8.50
C GLU A 61 4.04 4.07 -8.34
N LEU A 62 4.68 4.67 -9.35
CA LEU A 62 5.31 6.00 -9.21
C LEU A 62 4.32 7.11 -8.86
N GLU A 63 3.14 7.11 -9.48
CA GLU A 63 2.09 8.11 -9.20
C GLU A 63 1.60 8.02 -7.75
N PHE A 64 1.36 6.79 -7.28
CA PHE A 64 0.99 6.54 -5.90
C PHE A 64 2.08 6.96 -4.93
N VAL A 65 3.34 6.56 -5.18
CA VAL A 65 4.50 6.89 -4.35
C VAL A 65 4.66 8.41 -4.23
N CYS A 66 4.59 9.14 -5.34
CA CYS A 66 4.64 10.60 -5.34
C CYS A 66 3.51 11.24 -4.51
N ALA A 67 2.28 10.75 -4.68
CA ALA A 67 1.13 11.26 -3.96
C ALA A 67 1.21 10.97 -2.45
N ALA A 68 1.62 9.75 -2.08
CA ALA A 68 1.81 9.33 -0.69
C ALA A 68 2.94 10.10 0.00
N HIS A 69 4.06 10.33 -0.69
CA HIS A 69 5.17 11.14 -0.18
C HIS A 69 4.74 12.59 0.08
N LYS A 70 4.02 13.21 -0.86
CA LYS A 70 3.44 14.56 -0.68
C LYS A 70 2.45 14.63 0.49
N ALA A 71 1.75 13.53 0.78
CA ALA A 71 0.82 13.43 1.89
C ALA A 71 1.49 13.05 3.22
N GLY A 72 2.81 12.84 3.25
CA GLY A 72 3.58 12.56 4.47
C GLY A 72 3.42 11.14 5.02
N PHE A 73 3.05 10.17 4.19
CA PHE A 73 2.90 8.78 4.63
C PHE A 73 4.26 8.11 4.91
N PRO A 74 4.34 7.21 5.91
CA PRO A 74 5.51 6.36 6.15
C PRO A 74 5.57 5.24 5.10
N LEU A 75 5.90 5.62 3.87
CA LEU A 75 5.90 4.75 2.70
C LEU A 75 7.27 4.09 2.51
N SER A 76 7.26 2.78 2.27
CA SER A 76 8.41 2.00 1.80
C SER A 76 8.07 1.33 0.47
N CYS A 77 8.93 1.49 -0.53
CA CYS A 77 8.78 0.81 -1.81
C CYS A 77 9.64 -0.47 -1.80
N ALA A 78 9.05 -1.60 -2.16
CA ALA A 78 9.76 -2.87 -2.30
C ALA A 78 9.74 -3.31 -3.77
N ILE A 79 10.91 -3.65 -4.32
CA ILE A 79 11.01 -4.22 -5.66
C ILE A 79 10.55 -5.68 -5.65
N GLN A 80 9.66 -6.06 -6.57
CA GLN A 80 9.26 -7.45 -6.71
C GLN A 80 10.37 -8.24 -7.40
N ALA A 81 11.30 -8.80 -6.63
CA ALA A 81 12.25 -9.79 -7.15
C ALA A 81 11.66 -11.21 -7.18
N THR A 82 10.56 -11.47 -6.46
CA THR A 82 9.94 -12.79 -6.34
C THR A 82 8.43 -12.71 -6.15
N SER A 83 7.68 -13.45 -6.97
CA SER A 83 6.23 -13.65 -6.87
C SER A 83 5.84 -14.13 -5.47
N GLY A 84 5.20 -13.28 -4.66
CA GLY A 84 4.65 -13.62 -3.34
C GLY A 84 5.23 -12.86 -2.14
N ALA A 85 6.18 -11.93 -2.35
CA ALA A 85 6.89 -11.26 -1.26
C ALA A 85 6.04 -10.28 -0.43
N LEU A 86 4.94 -9.74 -0.96
CA LEU A 86 4.13 -8.73 -0.27
C LEU A 86 3.41 -9.27 0.97
N LEU A 87 3.04 -10.55 0.94
CA LEU A 87 2.43 -11.26 2.07
C LEU A 87 3.44 -11.58 3.18
N SER A 88 4.71 -11.83 2.82
CA SER A 88 5.77 -12.11 3.79
C SER A 88 6.39 -10.85 4.40
N LEU A 89 6.48 -9.74 3.66
CA LEU A 89 7.11 -8.51 4.17
C LEU A 89 6.25 -7.72 5.18
N LEU A 90 4.95 -8.01 5.24
CA LEU A 90 4.06 -7.51 6.30
C LEU A 90 4.17 -8.33 7.60
N ALA A 91 4.98 -9.40 7.62
CA ALA A 91 5.12 -10.32 8.75
C ALA A 91 6.32 -10.02 9.66
N GLU A 92 7.13 -8.99 9.36
CA GLU A 92 8.31 -8.58 10.15
C GLU A 92 8.25 -7.13 10.65
#